data_AF-A0A370Q4B9-F1
#
_entry.id   AF-A0A370Q4B9-F1
#
_cell.length_a   1.000
_cell.length_b   1.000
_cell.length_c   1.000
_cell.angle_alpha   90.00
_cell.angle_beta   90.00
_cell.angle_gamma   90.00
#
_symmetry.space_group_name_H-M   'P 1'
#
loop_
_entity.id
_entity.type
_entity.pdbx_description
1 polymer ?
#
loop_
_entity_poly.entity_id
_entity_poly.type
_entity_poly.pdbx_seq_one_letter_code
_entity_poly.pdbx_strand_id
1 'polypeptide(L)'
;MAEEQGLDLVEISPNAEPPVVKIMDYKKYVYEQKKREKAMKAKASKVTVKEIRFGPNTDDHDYEFKKKHAEKFLKDGAKLKAYVFFKGRSIIYKDQGEILLLRLAQELEEVGKVEQMPKLEGKRMIMFIAPKKTK
;
A
#
# COMPACT_ATOMS: atom_id res chain seq x y z
N MET A 1 -0.19 -51.43 -3.31
CA MET A 1 -0.11 -50.41 -4.37
C MET A 1 0.23 -48.97 -3.91
N ALA A 2 0.14 -48.59 -2.62
CA ALA A 2 0.79 -47.36 -2.10
C ALA A 2 1.88 -47.69 -1.07
N GLU A 3 1.61 -48.63 -0.17
CA GLU A 3 2.59 -49.20 0.78
C GLU A 3 3.80 -49.85 0.08
N GLU A 4 3.59 -50.48 -1.08
CA GLU A 4 4.66 -51.08 -1.89
C GLU A 4 5.64 -50.04 -2.48
N GLN A 5 5.24 -48.75 -2.53
CA GLN A 5 6.05 -47.66 -3.09
C GLN A 5 6.48 -46.64 -2.02
N GLY A 6 6.11 -46.85 -0.74
CA GLY A 6 6.43 -45.92 0.35
C GLY A 6 5.76 -44.55 0.24
N LEU A 7 4.60 -44.46 -0.41
CA LEU A 7 3.87 -43.21 -0.69
C LEU A 7 2.56 -43.15 0.12
N ASP A 8 2.11 -41.94 0.46
CA ASP A 8 0.86 -41.72 1.19
C ASP A 8 -0.36 -41.68 0.25
N LEU A 9 -1.49 -42.23 0.71
CA LEU A 9 -2.79 -42.02 0.07
C LEU A 9 -3.39 -40.72 0.60
N VAL A 10 -3.46 -39.68 -0.23
CA VAL A 10 -3.93 -38.35 0.18
C VAL A 10 -5.28 -38.05 -0.45
N GLU A 11 -6.28 -37.72 0.36
CA GLU A 11 -7.59 -37.26 -0.09
C GLU A 11 -7.51 -35.75 -0.43
N ILE A 12 -7.75 -35.39 -1.70
CA ILE A 12 -7.55 -34.02 -2.20
C ILE A 12 -8.88 -33.25 -2.29
N SER A 13 -10.00 -33.94 -2.43
CA SER A 13 -11.32 -33.31 -2.55
C SER A 13 -12.39 -34.13 -1.83
N PRO A 14 -12.68 -33.80 -0.57
CA PRO A 14 -13.72 -34.49 0.22
C PRO A 14 -15.15 -34.21 -0.28
N ASN A 15 -15.34 -33.18 -1.12
CA ASN A 15 -16.66 -32.75 -1.60
C ASN A 15 -17.03 -33.31 -3.00
N ALA A 16 -16.25 -34.25 -3.55
CA ALA A 16 -16.57 -34.89 -4.83
C ALA A 16 -17.21 -36.27 -4.58
N GLU A 17 -18.22 -36.64 -5.37
CA GLU A 17 -18.82 -37.98 -5.37
C GLU A 17 -18.42 -38.73 -6.65
N PRO A 18 -17.58 -39.79 -6.58
CA PRO A 18 -16.88 -40.34 -5.41
C PRO A 18 -15.62 -39.53 -5.02
N PRO A 19 -15.15 -39.61 -3.75
CA PRO A 19 -14.01 -38.85 -3.26
C PRO A 19 -12.74 -39.21 -4.03
N VAL A 20 -12.03 -38.18 -4.47
CA VAL A 20 -10.82 -38.34 -5.29
C VAL A 20 -9.60 -38.45 -4.38
N VAL A 21 -9.10 -39.68 -4.24
CA VAL A 21 -7.84 -39.99 -3.58
C VAL A 21 -6.70 -40.00 -4.60
N LYS A 22 -5.57 -39.42 -4.24
CA LYS A 22 -4.37 -39.40 -5.08
C LYS A 22 -3.19 -39.94 -4.28
N ILE A 23 -2.44 -40.85 -4.89
CA ILE A 23 -1.21 -41.36 -4.30
C ILE A 23 -0.14 -40.28 -4.51
N MET A 24 0.32 -39.67 -3.42
CA MET A 24 1.36 -38.64 -3.47
C MET A 24 2.08 -38.54 -2.13
N ASP A 25 3.36 -38.16 -2.17
CA ASP A 25 4.11 -37.84 -0.95
C ASP A 25 3.53 -36.56 -0.31
N TYR A 26 2.80 -36.73 0.79
CA TYR A 26 2.09 -35.65 1.46
C TYR A 26 3.07 -34.59 1.99
N LYS A 27 4.22 -35.03 2.51
CA LYS A 27 5.24 -34.13 3.07
C LYS A 27 5.86 -33.27 1.98
N LYS A 28 6.16 -33.86 0.82
CA LYS A 28 6.66 -33.14 -0.36
C LYS A 28 5.63 -32.14 -0.88
N TYR A 29 4.35 -32.52 -0.96
CA TYR A 29 3.27 -31.62 -1.39
C TYR A 29 3.08 -30.42 -0.46
N VAL A 30 3.04 -30.64 0.85
CA VAL A 30 2.93 -29.56 1.84
C VAL A 30 4.13 -28.62 1.77
N TYR A 31 5.34 -29.15 1.53
CA TYR A 31 6.54 -28.36 1.32
C TYR A 31 6.44 -27.49 0.05
N GLU A 32 6.00 -28.04 -1.08
CA GLU A 32 5.83 -27.30 -2.32
C GLU A 32 4.73 -26.24 -2.24
N GLN A 33 3.60 -26.54 -1.58
CA GLN A 33 2.56 -25.54 -1.30
C GLN A 33 3.09 -24.39 -0.43
N LYS A 34 3.78 -24.69 0.68
CA LYS A 34 4.41 -23.65 1.51
C LYS A 34 5.43 -22.82 0.74
N LYS A 35 6.22 -23.45 -0.15
CA LYS A 35 7.19 -22.75 -1.01
C LYS A 35 6.48 -21.84 -2.01
N ARG A 36 5.38 -22.30 -2.61
CA ARG A 36 4.54 -21.52 -3.54
C ARG A 36 3.86 -20.35 -2.84
N GLU A 37 3.28 -20.56 -1.66
CA GLU A 37 2.68 -19.48 -0.86
C GLU A 37 3.71 -18.44 -0.43
N LYS A 38 4.90 -18.86 -0.01
CA LYS A 38 6.01 -17.94 0.30
C LYS A 38 6.44 -17.15 -0.94
N ALA A 39 6.55 -17.79 -2.10
CA ALA A 39 6.88 -17.12 -3.35
C ALA A 39 5.78 -16.13 -3.77
N MET A 40 4.50 -16.46 -3.60
CA MET A 40 3.38 -15.54 -3.86
C MET A 40 3.37 -14.36 -2.91
N LYS A 41 3.57 -14.60 -1.60
CA LYS A 41 3.67 -13.52 -0.59
C LYS A 41 4.89 -12.62 -0.82
N ALA A 42 6.02 -13.17 -1.26
CA ALA A 42 7.20 -12.39 -1.61
C ALA A 42 7.00 -11.56 -2.89
N LYS A 43 6.22 -12.07 -3.86
CA LYS A 43 5.87 -11.36 -5.10
C LYS A 43 4.78 -10.31 -4.94
N ALA A 44 3.98 -10.36 -3.86
CA ALA A 44 3.01 -9.33 -3.56
C ALA A 44 3.76 -8.03 -3.21
N SER A 45 3.78 -7.08 -4.15
CA SER A 45 4.36 -5.75 -3.96
C SER A 45 3.68 -5.08 -2.76
N LYS A 46 4.40 -4.97 -1.64
CA LYS A 46 3.89 -4.34 -0.43
C LYS A 46 3.76 -2.83 -0.69
N VAL A 47 2.54 -2.39 -0.98
CA VAL A 47 2.23 -0.97 -1.17
C VAL A 47 2.59 -0.24 0.13
N THR A 48 3.68 0.51 0.07
CA THR A 48 4.21 1.23 1.23
C THR A 48 3.56 2.61 1.29
N VAL A 49 3.10 3.03 2.46
CA VAL A 49 2.58 4.38 2.67
C VAL A 49 3.68 5.23 3.27
N LYS A 50 4.02 6.34 2.60
CA LYS A 50 4.95 7.35 3.09
C LYS A 50 4.16 8.58 3.52
N GLU A 51 4.57 9.19 4.62
CA GLU A 51 3.88 10.35 5.18
C GLU A 51 4.73 11.61 5.02
N ILE A 52 4.09 12.72 4.64
CA ILE A 52 4.72 14.05 4.62
C ILE A 52 3.88 15.01 5.44
N ARG A 53 4.56 15.71 6.35
CA ARG A 53 3.95 16.66 7.27
C ARG A 53 4.24 18.10 6.86
N PHE A 54 3.20 18.89 6.77
CA PHE A 54 3.24 20.33 6.59
C PHE A 54 2.79 21.06 7.86
N GLY A 55 3.28 22.28 8.01
CA GLY A 55 2.74 23.24 8.98
C GLY A 55 1.78 24.21 8.28
N PRO A 56 0.89 24.89 9.03
CA PRO A 56 0.04 25.94 8.47
C PRO A 56 0.84 27.13 7.92
N ASN A 57 2.05 27.35 8.44
CA ASN A 57 2.98 28.42 8.03
C ASN A 57 4.23 27.84 7.32
N THR A 58 4.09 26.74 6.58
CA THR A 58 5.21 26.21 5.79
C THR A 58 5.67 27.27 4.77
N ASP A 59 6.96 27.60 4.76
CA ASP A 59 7.57 28.51 3.79
C ASP A 59 7.81 27.82 2.43
N ASP A 60 8.07 28.61 1.39
CA ASP A 60 8.28 28.10 0.03
C ASP A 60 9.46 27.12 -0.08
N HIS A 61 10.55 27.33 0.68
CA HIS A 61 11.71 26.45 0.60
C HIS A 61 11.44 25.09 1.27
N ASP A 62 10.79 25.08 2.44
CA ASP A 62 10.32 23.85 3.10
C ASP A 62 9.28 23.10 2.23
N TYR A 63 8.37 23.84 1.58
CA TYR A 63 7.40 23.28 0.65
C TYR A 63 8.08 22.58 -0.53
N GLU A 64 8.99 23.26 -1.22
CA GLU A 64 9.68 22.71 -2.39
C GLU A 64 10.51 21.46 -2.04
N PHE A 65 11.17 21.46 -0.88
CA PHE A 65 11.89 20.30 -0.38
C PHE A 65 10.96 19.09 -0.16
N LYS A 66 9.80 19.32 0.48
CA LYS A 66 8.81 18.28 0.73
C LYS A 66 8.13 17.80 -0.55
N LYS A 67 7.85 18.70 -1.50
CA LYS A 67 7.33 18.34 -2.83
C LYS A 67 8.26 17.39 -3.56
N LYS A 68 9.56 17.66 -3.57
CA LYS A 68 10.56 16.75 -4.19
C LYS A 68 10.56 15.36 -3.55
N HIS A 69 10.39 15.28 -2.23
CA HIS A 69 10.25 13.99 -1.53
C HIS A 69 8.95 13.28 -1.87
N ALA A 70 7.84 14.03 -1.94
CA ALA A 70 6.53 13.52 -2.34
C ALA A 70 6.58 12.90 -3.73
N GLU A 71 7.18 13.61 -4.68
CA GLU A 71 7.39 13.15 -6.05
C GLU A 71 8.23 11.87 -6.08
N LYS A 72 9.34 11.83 -5.33
CA LYS A 72 10.20 10.64 -5.23
C LYS A 72 9.43 9.43 -4.67
N PHE A 73 8.60 9.62 -3.64
CA PHE A 73 7.80 8.53 -3.07
C PHE A 73 6.79 7.99 -4.07
N LEU A 74 6.12 8.86 -4.82
CA LEU A 74 5.16 8.45 -5.86
C LEU A 74 5.86 7.73 -7.02
N LYS A 75 7.03 8.22 -7.45
CA LYS A 75 7.87 7.55 -8.48
C LYS A 75 8.37 6.17 -8.04
N ASP A 76 8.63 5.98 -6.74
CA ASP A 76 9.02 4.70 -6.14
C ASP A 76 7.84 3.71 -6.00
N GLY A 77 6.62 4.12 -6.37
CA GLY A 77 5.41 3.30 -6.25
C GLY A 77 4.83 3.25 -4.84
N ALA A 78 5.24 4.16 -3.95
CA ALA A 78 4.65 4.31 -2.63
C ALA A 78 3.41 5.20 -2.69
N LYS A 79 2.41 4.90 -1.85
CA LYS A 79 1.29 5.81 -1.59
C LYS A 79 1.77 6.94 -0.69
N LEU A 80 1.31 8.15 -0.97
CA LEU A 80 1.62 9.33 -0.16
C LEU A 80 0.42 9.72 0.69
N LYS A 81 0.67 9.92 1.98
CA LYS A 81 -0.24 10.56 2.93
C LYS A 81 0.33 11.92 3.32
N ALA A 82 -0.15 12.97 2.67
CA ALA A 82 0.22 14.34 2.98
C ALA A 82 -0.73 14.89 4.04
N TYR A 83 -0.21 15.60 5.04
CA TYR A 83 -1.07 16.23 6.04
C TYR A 83 -0.52 17.53 6.59
N VAL A 84 -1.42 18.45 6.91
CA VAL A 84 -1.12 19.69 7.65
C VAL A 84 -1.48 19.46 9.12
N PHE A 85 -0.56 19.76 10.02
CA PHE A 85 -0.79 19.65 11.47
C PHE A 85 -1.07 21.01 12.10
N PHE A 86 -2.29 21.18 12.64
CA PHE A 86 -2.70 22.40 13.33
C PHE A 86 -2.48 22.26 14.85
N LYS A 87 -1.50 22.99 15.37
CA LYS A 87 -1.22 23.07 16.83
C LYS A 87 -2.03 24.22 17.47
N GLY A 88 -2.85 23.90 18.46
CA GLY A 88 -3.60 24.91 19.23
C GLY A 88 -4.57 25.72 18.37
N ARG A 89 -4.49 27.06 18.45
CA ARG A 89 -5.38 27.97 17.70
C ARG A 89 -5.08 28.07 16.21
N SER A 90 -4.04 27.40 15.71
CA SER A 90 -3.71 27.44 14.27
C SER A 90 -4.74 26.75 13.36
N ILE A 91 -5.77 26.11 13.92
CA ILE A 91 -6.91 25.58 13.16
C ILE A 91 -7.67 26.68 12.39
N ILE A 92 -7.52 27.95 12.77
CA ILE A 92 -8.04 29.10 12.00
C ILE A 92 -7.44 29.18 10.59
N TYR A 93 -6.25 28.59 10.37
CA TYR A 93 -5.57 28.52 9.07
C TYR A 93 -5.93 27.25 8.29
N LYS A 94 -7.06 26.61 8.60
CA LYS A 94 -7.52 25.41 7.89
C LYS A 94 -7.62 25.63 6.38
N ASP A 95 -8.09 26.80 5.95
CA ASP A 95 -8.28 27.15 4.54
C ASP A 95 -6.91 27.27 3.82
N GLN A 96 -5.91 27.82 4.50
CA GLN A 96 -4.53 27.85 3.98
C GLN A 96 -3.93 26.44 3.88
N GLY A 97 -4.17 25.59 4.88
CA GLY A 97 -3.75 24.19 4.84
C GLY A 97 -4.41 23.41 3.71
N GLU A 98 -5.69 23.69 3.42
CA GLU A 98 -6.41 23.09 2.31
C GLU A 98 -5.81 23.51 0.97
N ILE A 99 -5.61 24.82 0.77
CA ILE A 99 -4.98 25.38 -0.43
C ILE A 99 -3.58 24.78 -0.63
N LEU A 100 -2.79 24.63 0.42
CA LEU A 100 -1.45 24.02 0.35
C LEU A 100 -1.52 22.58 -0.15
N LEU A 101 -2.44 21.77 0.38
CA LEU A 101 -2.59 20.37 -0.05
C LEU A 101 -3.14 20.26 -1.48
N LEU A 102 -4.08 21.13 -1.87
CA LEU A 102 -4.59 21.19 -3.23
C LEU A 102 -3.51 21.61 -4.24
N ARG A 103 -2.68 22.60 -3.88
CA ARG A 103 -1.51 22.99 -4.67
C ARG A 103 -0.55 21.81 -4.85
N LEU A 104 -0.24 21.09 -3.77
CA LEU A 104 0.60 19.90 -3.82
C LEU A 104 0.00 18.82 -4.74
N ALA A 105 -1.32 18.62 -4.70
CA ALA A 105 -2.00 17.65 -5.56
C ALA A 105 -1.91 18.02 -7.04
N GLN A 106 -2.08 19.31 -7.38
CA GLN A 106 -1.94 19.79 -8.75
C GLN A 106 -0.51 19.62 -9.27
N GLU A 107 0.50 20.02 -8.47
CA GLU A 107 1.90 19.90 -8.88
C GLU A 107 2.37 18.45 -9.00
N LEU A 108 1.75 17.51 -8.25
CA LEU A 108 2.05 16.08 -8.32
C LEU A 108 1.11 15.31 -9.27
N GLU A 109 0.24 16.00 -10.02
CA GLU A 109 -0.71 15.36 -10.92
C GLU A 109 0.00 14.49 -11.97
N GLU A 110 1.18 14.90 -12.43
CA GLU A 110 2.00 14.14 -13.40
C GLU A 110 2.36 12.73 -12.91
N VAL A 111 2.70 12.59 -11.62
CA VAL A 111 3.25 11.36 -11.02
C VAL A 111 2.27 10.61 -10.12
N GLY A 112 1.18 11.27 -9.72
CA GLY A 112 0.24 10.79 -8.73
C GLY A 112 -1.22 11.00 -9.13
N LYS A 113 -2.11 10.22 -8.51
CA LYS A 113 -3.56 10.38 -8.60
C LYS A 113 -4.11 10.57 -7.20
N VAL A 114 -4.88 11.64 -6.99
CA VAL A 114 -5.56 11.89 -5.71
C VAL A 114 -6.57 10.77 -5.46
N GLU A 115 -6.41 10.03 -4.37
CA GLU A 115 -7.38 9.03 -3.90
C GLU A 115 -8.39 9.66 -2.93
N GLN A 116 -7.94 10.62 -2.12
CA GLN A 116 -8.78 11.30 -1.14
C GLN A 116 -8.39 12.77 -1.10
N MET A 117 -9.37 13.65 -1.34
CA MET A 117 -9.23 15.10 -1.20
C MET A 117 -8.90 15.50 0.25
N PRO A 118 -8.34 16.70 0.49
CA PRO A 118 -8.05 17.18 1.83
C PRO A 118 -9.27 17.11 2.74
N LYS A 119 -9.14 16.40 3.86
CA LYS A 119 -10.20 16.28 4.87
C LYS A 119 -9.64 16.56 6.26
N LEU A 120 -10.36 17.36 7.04
CA LEU A 120 -10.01 17.64 8.43
C LEU A 120 -10.40 16.45 9.33
N GLU A 121 -9.42 15.85 9.97
CA GLU A 121 -9.54 14.82 10.98
C GLU A 121 -8.89 15.29 12.30
N GLY A 122 -9.72 15.85 13.19
CA GLY A 122 -9.27 16.40 14.46
C GLY A 122 -8.32 17.60 14.28
N LYS A 123 -7.05 17.41 14.62
CA LYS A 123 -5.99 18.46 14.52
C LYS A 123 -5.17 18.37 13.23
N ARG A 124 -5.56 17.49 12.29
CA ARG A 124 -4.83 17.24 11.04
C ARG A 124 -5.76 17.38 9.87
N MET A 125 -5.33 18.05 8.81
CA MET A 125 -5.97 17.92 7.51
C MET A 125 -5.14 16.98 6.65
N ILE A 126 -5.75 15.92 6.15
CA ILE A 126 -5.07 14.78 5.53
C ILE A 126 -5.55 14.63 4.09
N MET A 127 -4.63 14.27 3.19
CA MET A 127 -4.87 13.97 1.79
C MET A 127 -4.08 12.72 1.40
N PHE A 128 -4.65 11.88 0.53
CA PHE A 128 -3.97 10.69 0.01
C PHE A 128 -3.77 10.79 -1.50
N ILE A 129 -2.55 10.50 -1.94
CA ILE A 129 -2.18 10.43 -3.36
C ILE A 129 -1.59 9.04 -3.62
N ALA A 130 -2.17 8.32 -4.57
CA ALA A 130 -1.62 7.08 -5.08
C ALA A 130 -0.61 7.36 -6.20
N PRO A 131 0.44 6.54 -6.34
CA PRO A 131 1.34 6.63 -7.47
C PRO A 131 0.59 6.29 -8.77
N LYS A 132 0.79 7.07 -9.83
CA LYS A 132 0.36 6.65 -11.17
C LYS A 132 1.26 5.49 -11.58
N LYS A 133 0.65 4.37 -11.99
CA LYS A 133 1.43 3.25 -12.54
C LYS A 133 2.16 3.75 -13.78
N THR A 134 3.49 3.72 -13.75
CA THR A 134 4.30 3.84 -14.96
C THR A 134 3.81 2.74 -15.91
N LYS A 135 3.32 3.16 -17.07
CA LYS A 135 2.79 2.27 -18.11
C LYS A 135 3.90 1.40 -18.68
#